data_AF-A0A8B4QA08-F1
#
_entry.id   AF-A0A8B4QA08-F1
#
_cell.length_a   1.000
_cell.length_b   1.000
_cell.length_c   1.000
_cell.angle_alpha   90.00
_cell.angle_beta   90.00
_cell.angle_gamma   90.00
#
_symmetry.space_group_name_H-M   'P 1'
#
loop_
_entity.id
_entity.type
_entity.pdbx_description
1 polymer ?
#
loop_
_entity_poly.entity_id
_entity_poly.type
_entity_poly.pdbx_seq_one_letter_code
_entity_poly.pdbx_strand_id
1 'polypeptide(L)'
;MELFLNTQHKLDFEYLLNCHSRYANEIPLNEWSSTSYIIAGMNLNDAFLSVLQPDLTIDTRKLQLFSSLLNSKEQLFLLYALQQSYHFAFQNIQLDAVLKNSTTDELHLLINACDTNYFQKS
;
A
#
# COMPACT_ATOMS: atom_id res chain seq x y z
N MET A 1 1.64 10.87 17.77
CA MET A 1 2.41 10.52 16.56
C MET A 1 1.60 11.00 15.37
N GLU A 2 2.20 11.71 14.42
CA GLU A 2 1.48 12.10 13.20
C GLU A 2 1.26 10.86 12.33
N LEU A 3 0.00 10.64 11.95
CA LEU A 3 -0.48 9.43 11.27
C LEU A 3 -0.04 9.33 9.80
N PHE A 4 0.28 10.46 9.18
CA PHE A 4 0.74 10.58 7.81
C PHE A 4 2.11 11.25 7.79
N LEU A 5 2.95 10.87 6.83
CA LEU A 5 4.28 11.45 6.61
C LEU A 5 4.23 12.98 6.41
N ASN A 6 3.18 13.48 5.76
CA ASN A 6 2.92 14.89 5.53
C ASN A 6 1.46 15.09 5.05
N THR A 7 1.08 16.35 4.79
CA THR A 7 -0.25 16.70 4.28
C THR A 7 -0.57 16.07 2.93
N GLN A 8 0.40 15.95 2.01
CA GLN A 8 0.17 15.39 0.68
C GLN A 8 -0.17 13.91 0.76
N HIS A 9 0.57 13.13 1.57
CA HIS A 9 0.27 11.71 1.81
C HIS A 9 -1.19 11.52 2.28
N LYS A 10 -1.69 12.38 3.17
CA LYS A 10 -3.09 12.33 3.60
C LYS A 10 -4.08 12.57 2.44
N LEU A 11 -3.85 13.61 1.64
CA LEU A 11 -4.72 13.96 0.51
C LEU A 11 -4.77 12.84 -0.54
N ASP A 12 -3.61 12.25 -0.81
CA ASP A 12 -3.45 11.15 -1.76
C ASP A 12 -4.15 9.87 -1.29
N PHE A 13 -4.02 9.57 0.00
CA PHE A 13 -4.75 8.47 0.63
C PHE A 13 -6.28 8.65 0.50
N GLU A 14 -6.80 9.83 0.86
CA GLU A 14 -8.22 10.16 0.73
C GLU A 14 -8.70 10.10 -0.73
N TYR A 15 -7.85 10.52 -1.67
CA TYR A 15 -8.13 10.40 -3.11
C TYR A 15 -8.30 8.94 -3.54
N LEU A 16 -7.38 8.05 -3.15
CA LEU A 16 -7.46 6.62 -3.49
C LEU A 16 -8.68 5.93 -2.87
N LEU A 17 -9.08 6.28 -1.65
CA LEU A 17 -10.32 5.79 -1.03
C LEU A 17 -11.57 6.24 -1.80
N ASN A 18 -11.59 7.49 -2.26
CA ASN A 18 -12.69 8.03 -3.05
C ASN A 18 -12.77 7.39 -4.44
N CYS A 19 -11.63 7.05 -5.05
CA CYS A 19 -11.57 6.28 -6.28
C CYS A 19 -12.21 4.91 -6.13
N HIS A 20 -12.10 4.20 -5.01
CA HIS A 20 -12.82 2.94 -4.81
C HIS A 20 -14.32 3.15 -4.64
N SER A 21 -14.69 4.08 -3.76
CA SER A 21 -16.09 4.30 -3.35
C SER A 21 -16.98 4.71 -4.52
N ARG A 22 -16.42 5.36 -5.54
CA ARG A 22 -17.13 5.74 -6.77
C ARG A 22 -17.46 4.58 -7.71
N TYR A 23 -16.75 3.45 -7.64
CA TYR A 23 -16.85 2.38 -8.63
C TYR A 23 -17.29 1.03 -8.05
N ALA A 24 -17.00 0.77 -6.78
CA ALA A 24 -17.37 -0.48 -6.14
C ALA A 24 -18.80 -0.49 -5.59
N ASN A 25 -19.44 0.68 -5.34
CA ASN A 25 -20.70 0.80 -4.57
C ASN A 25 -20.69 0.04 -3.22
N GLU A 26 -19.51 -0.28 -2.71
CA GLU A 26 -19.26 -1.09 -1.52
C GLU A 26 -18.28 -0.35 -0.59
N ILE A 27 -18.38 -0.64 0.70
CA ILE A 27 -17.45 -0.11 1.71
C ILE A 27 -16.04 -0.65 1.39
N PRO A 28 -14.99 0.19 1.33
CA PRO A 28 -13.63 -0.29 1.12
C PRO A 28 -13.28 -1.36 2.15
N LEU A 29 -12.89 -2.54 1.68
CA LEU A 29 -12.37 -3.58 2.55
C LEU A 29 -11.11 -3.06 3.26
N ASN A 30 -10.78 -3.64 4.42
CA ASN A 30 -9.56 -3.30 5.17
C ASN A 30 -8.34 -3.27 4.24
N GLU A 31 -8.24 -4.28 3.38
CA GLU A 31 -7.25 -4.46 2.32
C GLU A 31 -7.08 -3.25 1.38
N TRP A 32 -8.19 -2.64 0.94
CA TRP A 32 -8.13 -1.44 0.09
C TRP A 32 -7.55 -0.25 0.85
N SER A 33 -7.96 -0.07 2.11
CA SER A 33 -7.46 1.00 2.96
C SER A 33 -5.97 0.82 3.24
N SER A 34 -5.55 -0.41 3.58
CA SER A 34 -4.14 -0.75 3.77
C SER A 34 -3.30 -0.45 2.55
N THR A 35 -3.77 -0.90 1.38
CA THR A 35 -3.07 -0.72 0.12
C THR A 35 -2.98 0.75 -0.24
N SER A 36 -4.09 1.48 -0.13
CA SER A 36 -4.15 2.92 -0.43
C SER A 36 -3.19 3.71 0.44
N TYR A 37 -3.08 3.38 1.73
CA TYR A 37 -2.16 4.05 2.64
C TYR A 37 -0.70 3.89 2.21
N ILE A 38 -0.30 2.66 1.88
CA ILE A 38 1.08 2.38 1.43
C ILE A 38 1.37 3.01 0.07
N ILE A 39 0.46 2.87 -0.90
CA ILE A 39 0.62 3.45 -2.25
C ILE A 39 0.76 4.98 -2.19
N ALA A 40 -0.08 5.64 -1.38
CA ALA A 40 0.01 7.09 -1.17
C ALA A 40 1.32 7.48 -0.47
N GLY A 41 1.74 6.74 0.56
CA GLY A 41 3.00 7.00 1.26
C GLY A 41 4.25 6.83 0.38
N MET A 42 4.16 6.03 -0.68
CA MET A 42 5.22 5.82 -1.68
C MET A 42 5.10 6.77 -2.89
N ASN A 43 4.09 7.65 -2.95
CA ASN A 43 3.79 8.52 -4.09
C ASN A 43 3.55 7.75 -5.40
N LEU A 44 2.83 6.63 -5.34
CA LEU A 44 2.64 5.70 -6.46
C LEU A 44 1.23 5.74 -7.10
N ASN A 45 0.43 6.74 -6.76
CA ASN A 45 -1.02 6.77 -7.03
C ASN A 45 -1.38 6.61 -8.50
N ASP A 46 -0.75 7.39 -9.39
CA ASP A 46 -1.07 7.40 -10.81
C ASP A 46 -0.74 6.05 -11.46
N ALA A 47 0.45 5.53 -11.16
CA ALA A 47 0.90 4.24 -11.66
C ALA A 47 0.01 3.11 -11.15
N PHE A 48 -0.39 3.16 -9.87
CA PHE A 48 -1.30 2.19 -9.28
C PHE A 48 -2.68 2.21 -9.94
N LEU A 49 -3.32 3.38 -10.05
CA LEU A 49 -4.64 3.52 -10.66
C LEU A 49 -4.65 3.09 -12.14
N SER A 50 -3.55 3.30 -12.87
CA SER A 50 -3.43 2.87 -14.26
C SER A 50 -3.54 1.35 -14.44
N VAL A 51 -3.05 0.56 -13.47
CA VAL A 51 -3.10 -0.91 -13.51
C VAL A 51 -4.47 -1.45 -13.09
N LEU A 52 -5.22 -0.68 -12.30
CA LEU A 52 -6.53 -1.10 -11.79
C LEU A 52 -7.69 -0.82 -12.74
N GLN A 53 -7.50 -0.03 -13.79
CA GLN A 53 -8.55 0.23 -14.76
C GLN A 53 -8.91 -1.04 -15.57
N PRO A 54 -10.19 -1.22 -15.95
CA PRO A 54 -11.29 -0.27 -15.86
C PRO A 54 -12.19 -0.39 -14.60
N ASP A 55 -12.04 -1.46 -13.82
CA ASP A 55 -12.97 -1.84 -12.76
C ASP A 55 -12.56 -1.37 -11.35
N LEU A 56 -11.32 -0.88 -11.20
CA LEU A 56 -10.76 -0.39 -9.93
C LEU A 56 -10.83 -1.41 -8.79
N THR A 57 -10.77 -2.70 -9.12
CA THR A 57 -10.71 -3.79 -8.14
C THR A 57 -9.26 -4.15 -7.85
N ILE A 58 -8.90 -4.27 -6.56
CA ILE A 58 -7.61 -4.83 -6.15
C ILE A 58 -7.74 -6.35 -6.07
N ASP A 59 -6.88 -7.05 -6.81
CA ASP A 59 -6.59 -8.45 -6.59
C ASP A 59 -5.07 -8.68 -6.51
N THR A 60 -4.69 -9.86 -6.03
CA THR A 60 -3.28 -10.20 -5.81
C THR A 60 -2.46 -10.25 -7.10
N ARG A 61 -3.08 -10.56 -8.26
CA ARG A 61 -2.40 -10.59 -9.57
C ARG A 61 -2.13 -9.18 -10.07
N LYS A 62 -3.08 -8.25 -9.93
CA LYS A 62 -2.90 -6.83 -10.26
C LYS A 62 -1.84 -6.20 -9.38
N LEU A 63 -1.80 -6.52 -8.09
CA LEU A 63 -0.76 -6.05 -7.17
C LEU A 63 0.62 -6.61 -7.53
N GLN A 64 0.71 -7.89 -7.89
CA GLN A 64 1.96 -8.49 -8.38
C GLN A 64 2.43 -7.83 -9.69
N LEU A 65 1.52 -7.64 -10.66
CA LEU A 65 1.82 -6.95 -11.91
C LEU A 65 2.34 -5.54 -11.64
N PHE A 66 1.62 -4.76 -10.83
CA PHE A 66 2.03 -3.40 -10.45
C PHE A 66 3.41 -3.40 -9.79
N SER A 67 3.65 -4.28 -8.82
CA SER A 67 4.94 -4.38 -8.13
C SER A 67 6.10 -4.69 -9.07
N SER A 68 5.86 -5.42 -10.17
CA SER A 68 6.88 -5.77 -11.16
C SER A 68 7.34 -4.60 -12.03
N LEU A 69 6.60 -3.48 -12.02
CA LEU A 69 6.95 -2.26 -12.73
C LEU A 69 7.88 -1.35 -11.90
N LEU A 70 8.04 -1.64 -10.62
CA LEU A 70 8.84 -0.82 -9.70
C LEU A 70 10.31 -1.25 -9.73
N ASN A 71 11.20 -0.36 -9.29
CA ASN A 71 12.59 -0.74 -9.09
C ASN A 71 12.73 -1.77 -7.95
N SER A 72 13.85 -2.51 -7.89
CA SER A 72 14.00 -3.62 -6.94
C SER A 72 13.79 -3.21 -5.48
N LYS A 73 14.15 -1.98 -5.10
CA LYS A 73 13.97 -1.48 -3.73
C LYS A 73 12.49 -1.20 -3.43
N GLU A 74 11.84 -0.40 -4.27
CA GLU A 74 10.41 -0.06 -4.14
C GLU A 74 9.54 -1.31 -4.20
N GLN A 75 9.85 -2.24 -5.12
CA GLN A 75 9.19 -3.52 -5.23
C GLN A 75 9.30 -4.32 -3.93
N LEU A 76 10.52 -4.46 -3.38
CA LEU A 76 10.75 -5.20 -2.15
C LEU A 76 9.98 -4.59 -0.96
N PHE A 77 10.01 -3.26 -0.83
CA PHE A 77 9.30 -2.53 0.21
C PHE A 77 7.78 -2.68 0.07
N LEU A 78 7.24 -2.46 -1.13
CA LEU A 78 5.80 -2.57 -1.39
C LEU A 78 5.31 -3.99 -1.11
N LEU A 79 6.00 -5.02 -1.61
CA LEU A 79 5.61 -6.41 -1.37
C LEU A 79 5.68 -6.76 0.12
N TYR A 80 6.67 -6.24 0.85
CA TYR A 80 6.73 -6.39 2.30
C TYR A 80 5.53 -5.73 3.01
N ALA A 81 5.15 -4.52 2.62
CA ALA A 81 4.01 -3.84 3.23
C ALA A 81 2.68 -4.53 2.89
N LEU A 82 2.53 -5.02 1.65
CA LEU A 82 1.36 -5.78 1.21
C LEU A 82 1.23 -7.13 1.94
N GLN A 83 2.32 -7.87 2.18
CA GLN A 83 2.21 -9.14 2.94
C GLN A 83 1.68 -8.93 4.38
N GLN A 84 1.87 -7.75 4.99
CA GLN A 84 1.30 -7.44 6.31
C GLN A 84 -0.22 -7.22 6.25
N SER A 85 -0.73 -6.89 5.06
CA SER A 85 -2.15 -6.59 4.83
C SER A 85 -2.91 -7.80 4.26
N TYR A 86 -2.22 -8.65 3.50
CA TYR A 86 -2.77 -9.83 2.82
C TYR A 86 -1.99 -11.08 3.21
N HIS A 87 -2.28 -11.62 4.39
CA HIS A 87 -1.64 -12.83 4.86
C HIS A 87 -1.88 -13.96 3.84
N PHE A 88 -0.83 -14.69 3.44
CA PHE A 88 -0.83 -15.77 2.43
C PHE A 88 -0.90 -15.37 0.94
N ALA A 89 -1.08 -14.10 0.58
CA ALA A 89 -1.14 -13.66 -0.82
C ALA A 89 0.25 -13.40 -1.45
N PHE A 90 1.23 -13.08 -0.62
CA PHE A 90 2.56 -12.65 -1.04
C PHE A 90 3.65 -13.56 -0.45
N GLN A 91 4.82 -13.55 -1.08
CA GLN A 91 5.98 -14.30 -0.60
C GLN A 91 6.39 -13.81 0.79
N ASN A 92 6.94 -14.72 1.61
CA ASN A 92 7.44 -14.39 2.94
C ASN A 92 8.74 -13.57 2.84
N ILE A 93 8.61 -12.25 2.82
CA ILE A 93 9.74 -11.31 2.77
C ILE A 93 10.20 -11.04 4.20
N GLN A 94 11.47 -11.32 4.46
CA GLN A 94 12.09 -11.06 5.77
C GLN A 94 12.23 -9.56 6.02
N LEU A 95 11.81 -9.10 7.21
CA LEU A 95 11.91 -7.69 7.62
C LEU A 95 13.35 -7.15 7.48
N ASP A 96 14.37 -7.95 7.83
CA ASP A 96 15.78 -7.56 7.73
C ASP A 96 16.21 -7.17 6.30
N ALA A 97 15.60 -7.75 5.27
CA ALA A 97 15.91 -7.42 3.88
C ALA A 97 15.39 -6.04 3.49
N VAL A 98 14.29 -5.62 4.10
CA VAL A 98 13.64 -4.33 3.88
C VAL A 98 14.36 -3.24 4.67
N LEU A 99 14.58 -3.48 5.97
CA LEU A 99 15.22 -2.52 6.88
C LEU A 99 16.59 -2.02 6.37
N LYS A 100 17.40 -2.90 5.79
CA LYS A 100 18.73 -2.55 5.26
C LYS A 100 18.69 -1.53 4.12
N ASN A 101 17.56 -1.44 3.42
CA ASN A 101 17.40 -0.61 2.24
C ASN A 101 16.40 0.53 2.43
N SER A 102 15.72 0.60 3.59
CA SER A 102 14.68 1.59 3.86
C SER A 102 15.24 2.95 4.32
N THR A 103 14.60 4.03 3.87
CA THR A 103 14.78 5.38 4.40
C THR A 103 14.01 5.55 5.71
N THR A 104 14.30 6.62 6.45
CA THR A 104 13.55 6.98 7.65
C THR A 104 12.05 7.14 7.38
N ASP A 105 11.67 7.74 6.26
CA ASP A 105 10.27 7.96 5.89
C ASP A 105 9.56 6.63 5.59
N GLU A 106 10.23 5.72 4.88
CA GLU A 106 9.73 4.36 4.61
C GLU A 106 9.51 3.58 5.93
N LEU A 107 10.40 3.74 6.91
CA LEU A 107 10.24 3.13 8.23
C LEU A 107 9.08 3.74 9.02
N HIS A 108 8.96 5.07 9.02
CA HIS A 108 7.83 5.76 9.64
C HIS A 108 6.50 5.33 9.02
N LEU A 109 6.47 5.13 7.69
CA LEU A 109 5.29 4.63 7.00
C LEU A 109 4.86 3.25 7.52
N LEU A 110 5.79 2.30 7.64
CA LEU A 110 5.50 0.96 8.16
C LEU A 110 5.03 0.99 9.63
N ILE A 111 5.70 1.78 10.48
CA ILE A 111 5.34 1.91 11.91
C ILE A 111 3.93 2.50 12.05
N ASN A 112 3.64 3.59 11.33
CA ASN A 112 2.33 4.21 11.37
C ASN A 112 1.23 3.28 10.83
N ALA A 113 1.51 2.48 9.80
CA ALA A 113 0.56 1.49 9.28
C ALA A 113 0.22 0.40 10.31
N CYS A 114 1.20 -0.03 11.14
CA CYS A 114 0.95 -0.91 12.27
C CYS A 114 0.04 -0.26 13.32
N ASP A 115 0.35 0.97 13.73
CA ASP A 115 -0.36 1.68 14.82
C ASP A 115 -1.82 1.99 14.48
N THR A 116 -2.08 2.25 13.19
CA THR A 116 -3.41 2.58 12.67
C THR A 116 -4.28 1.36 12.36
N ASN A 117 -3.74 0.15 12.53
CA ASN A 117 -4.37 -1.10 12.08
C ASN A 117 -4.62 -1.14 10.57
N TYR A 118 -3.86 -0.37 9.77
CA TYR A 118 -3.84 -0.58 8.33
C TYR A 118 -3.20 -1.93 7.99
N PHE A 119 -2.32 -2.47 8.83
CA PHE A 119 -1.99 -3.89 8.72
C PHE A 119 -3.02 -4.74 9.48
N GLN A 120 -3.39 -5.88 8.90
CA GLN A 120 -4.33 -6.79 9.57
C GLN A 120 -3.64 -7.34 10.82
N LYS A 121 -4.24 -7.09 11.99
CA LYS A 121 -3.80 -7.72 13.24
C LYS A 121 -4.24 -9.17 13.23
N SER A 122 -3.27 -10.07 13.18
CA SER A 122 -3.42 -11.51 13.40
C SER A 122 -3.98 -11.82 14.78
#